data_AF-A0A218W0W7-F1
#
_entry.id   AF-A0A218W0W7-F1
#
_cell.length_a   1.000
_cell.length_b   1.000
_cell.length_c   1.000
_cell.angle_alpha   90.00
_cell.angle_beta   90.00
_cell.angle_gamma   90.00
#
_symmetry.space_group_name_H-M   'P 1'
#
loop_
_entity.id
_entity.type
_entity.pdbx_description
1 polymer ?
#
loop_
_entity_poly.entity_id
_entity_poly.type
_entity_poly.pdbx_seq_one_letter_code
_entity_poly.pdbx_strand_id
1 'polypeptide(L)' 'MSYKGLLNSDQVLFTGSKDSLALVKKYAESKHAFFLQFADSMMRMGNISPLTGSKGEIRKRCRKRN' A
#
# COMPACT_ATOMS: atom_id res chain seq x y z
N MET A 1 -16.26 14.99 0.06
CA MET A 1 -15.29 14.48 1.05
C MET A 1 -15.51 15.20 2.37
N SER A 2 -15.46 14.49 3.49
CA SER A 2 -15.64 15.06 4.84
C SER A 2 -14.41 14.68 5.67
N TYR A 3 -13.86 15.60 6.46
CA TYR A 3 -12.65 15.44 7.30
C TYR A 3 -12.85 14.39 8.40
N LYS A 4 -12.95 13.14 7.99
CA LYS A 4 -13.28 11.97 8.82
C LYS A 4 -12.17 10.92 8.81
N GLY A 5 -10.96 11.30 8.40
CA GLY A 5 -9.79 10.44 8.59
C GLY A 5 -9.58 10.21 10.09
N LEU A 6 -9.53 8.95 10.52
CA LEU A 6 -9.43 8.62 11.94
C LEU A 6 -8.03 8.91 12.46
N LEU A 7 -7.02 8.46 11.71
CA LEU A 7 -5.62 8.69 12.07
C LEU A 7 -5.14 9.99 11.44
N ASN A 8 -4.17 10.63 12.11
CA ASN A 8 -3.49 11.78 11.53
C ASN A 8 -2.88 11.45 10.15
N SER A 9 -2.29 10.24 10.02
CA SER A 9 -1.74 9.74 8.76
C SER A 9 -2.78 9.67 7.63
N ASP A 10 -4.05 9.38 7.94
CA ASP A 10 -5.11 9.33 6.94
C ASP A 10 -5.52 10.74 6.51
N GLN A 11 -5.71 11.63 7.49
CA GLN A 11 -6.23 12.97 7.23
C GLN A 11 -5.21 13.85 6.50
N VAL A 12 -3.91 13.65 6.78
CA VAL A 12 -2.80 14.36 6.12
C VAL A 12 -2.68 14.02 4.64
N LEU A 13 -3.11 12.83 4.18
CA LEU A 13 -3.16 12.54 2.74
C LEU A 13 -4.09 13.49 1.99
N PHE A 14 -5.13 13.98 2.66
CA PHE A 14 -6.08 14.95 2.10
C PHE A 14 -5.64 16.41 2.31
N THR A 15 -4.91 16.73 3.38
CA THR A 15 -4.59 18.14 3.75
C THR A 15 -3.16 18.57 3.51
N GLY A 16 -2.20 17.64 3.44
CA GLY A 16 -0.76 17.93 3.52
C GLY A 16 -0.07 18.25 2.20
N SER A 17 -0.54 17.73 1.07
CA SER A 17 0.04 18.00 -0.25
C SER A 17 -1.00 18.03 -1.36
N LYS A 18 -0.76 18.84 -2.40
CA LYS A 18 -1.61 18.90 -3.60
C LYS A 18 -1.59 17.57 -4.38
N ASP A 19 -0.45 16.89 -4.41
CA ASP A 19 -0.30 15.63 -5.16
C ASP A 19 -1.10 14.50 -4.51
N SER A 20 -0.97 14.33 -3.19
CA SER A 20 -1.74 13.33 -2.46
C SER A 20 -3.23 13.64 -2.48
N LEU A 21 -3.62 14.93 -2.38
CA LEU A 21 -5.01 15.37 -2.49
C LEU A 21 -5.62 15.00 -3.85
N ALA A 22 -4.89 15.18 -4.95
CA ALA A 22 -5.36 14.82 -6.28
C ALA A 22 -5.63 13.31 -6.41
N LEU A 23 -4.73 12.48 -5.86
CA LEU A 23 -4.92 11.03 -5.83
C LEU A 23 -6.10 10.61 -4.95
N VAL A 24 -6.24 11.20 -3.76
CA VAL A 24 -7.36 10.93 -2.85
C VAL A 24 -8.70 11.24 -3.53
N LYS A 25 -8.81 12.38 -4.22
CA LYS A 25 -10.00 12.75 -5.01
C LYS A 25 -10.30 11.72 -6.10
N LYS A 26 -9.29 11.39 -6.93
CA LYS A 26 -9.41 10.39 -8.00
C LYS A 26 -9.93 9.05 -7.49
N TYR A 27 -9.40 8.56 -6.36
CA TYR A 27 -9.77 7.26 -5.81
C TYR A 27 -11.15 7.24 -5.16
N ALA A 28 -11.59 8.35 -4.58
CA ALA A 28 -12.93 8.45 -4.04
C ALA A 28 -14.01 8.55 -5.13
N GLU A 29 -13.67 9.16 -6.27
CA GLU A 29 -14.57 9.26 -7.44
C GLU A 29 -14.66 7.93 -8.21
N SER A 30 -13.58 7.14 -8.23
CA SER A 30 -13.53 5.86 -8.94
C SER A 30 -12.89 4.74 -8.13
N LYS A 31 -13.73 3.82 -7.64
CA LYS A 31 -13.29 2.58 -7.00
C LYS A 31 -12.44 1.71 -7.94
N HIS A 32 -12.74 1.70 -9.23
CA HIS A 32 -11.96 0.96 -10.22
C HIS A 32 -10.53 1.53 -10.32
N ALA A 33 -10.38 2.85 -10.39
CA ALA A 33 -9.06 3.49 -10.40
C ALA A 33 -8.29 3.22 -9.11
N PHE A 34 -8.97 3.23 -7.96
CA PHE A 34 -8.36 2.85 -6.68
C PHE A 34 -7.84 1.42 -6.70
N PHE A 35 -8.66 0.44 -7.09
CA PHE A 35 -8.25 -0.96 -7.08
C PHE A 35 -7.13 -1.28 -8.05
N LEU A 36 -7.13 -0.65 -9.23
CA LEU A 36 -6.04 -0.79 -10.20
C LEU A 36 -4.71 -0.30 -9.61
N GLN A 37 -4.70 0.91 -9.05
CA GLN A 37 -3.47 1.43 -8.43
C GLN A 37 -3.07 0.64 -7.18
N PHE A 38 -4.05 0.20 -6.39
CA PHE A 38 -3.79 -0.61 -5.20
C PHE A 38 -3.08 -1.91 -5.55
N ALA A 39 -3.56 -2.63 -6.57
CA ALA A 39 -2.91 -3.86 -7.05
C ALA A 39 -1.46 -3.61 -7.50
N ASP A 40 -1.22 -2.56 -8.29
CA ASP A 40 0.13 -2.19 -8.71
C ASP A 40 1.05 -1.84 -7.54
N SER A 41 0.51 -1.13 -6.54
CA SER A 41 1.25 -0.75 -5.33
C SER A 41 1.61 -1.97 -4.48
N MET A 42 0.71 -2.95 -4.38
CA MET A 42 0.95 -4.21 -3.68
C MET A 42 2.01 -5.08 -4.39
N MET A 43 2.02 -5.11 -5.73
CA MET A 43 3.09 -5.79 -6.48
C MET A 43 4.46 -5.15 -6.22
N ARG A 44 4.54 -3.81 -6.24
CA ARG A 44 5.78 -3.08 -5.94
C ARG A 44 6.25 -3.35 -4.52
N MET A 45 5.34 -3.34 -3.54
CA MET A 45 5.65 -3.64 -2.14
C MET A 45 6.15 -5.08 -1.97
N GLY A 46 5.53 -6.06 -2.63
CA GLY A 46 5.95 -7.46 -2.59
C GLY A 46 7.32 -7.72 -3.22
N ASN A 47 7.75 -6.86 -4.13
CA ASN A 47 9.06 -6.95 -4.79
C ASN A 47 10.20 -6.24 -4.02
N ILE A 48 9.95 -5.74 -2.81
CA ILE A 48 11.00 -5.14 -1.98
C ILE A 48 11.94 -6.24 -1.46
N SER A 49 13.14 -6.29 -2.03
CA SER A 49 14.27 -7.11 -1.55
C SER A 49 13.95 -8.59 -1.22
N PRO A 50 13.29 -9.34 -2.12
CA PRO A 50 12.96 -10.74 -1.84
C PRO A 50 14.21 -11.63 -1.76
N LEU A 51 14.15 -12.65 -0.90
CA LEU A 51 15.12 -13.74 -0.91
C LEU A 51 14.77 -14.69 -2.07
N THR A 52 15.71 -14.85 -3.01
CA THR A 52 15.52 -15.63 -4.25
C THR A 52 16.68 -16.60 -4.48
N GLY A 53 16.46 -17.60 -5.34
CA GLY A 53 17.45 -18.63 -5.62
C GLY A 53 17.77 -19.46 -4.38
N SER A 54 19.05 -19.57 -4.05
CA SER A 54 19.54 -20.29 -2.87
C SER A 54 19.60 -19.42 -1.60
N LYS A 55 19.17 -18.16 -1.64
CA LYS A 55 19.15 -17.27 -0.47
C LYS A 55 17.93 -17.59 0.40
N GLY A 56 18.14 -17.91 1.67
CA GLY A 56 17.07 -18.19 2.63
C GLY A 56 16.70 -19.68 2.73
N GLU A 57 15.47 -19.97 3.16
CA GLU A 57 14.94 -21.33 3.26
C GLU A 57 13.40 -21.35 3.11
N ILE A 58 12.85 -22.46 2.64
CA ILE A 58 11.40 -22.71 2.69
C ILE A 58 11.07 -23.28 4.08
N ARG A 59 10.47 -22.46 4.94
CA ARG A 59 10.16 -22.83 6.32
C ARG A 59 8.98 -23.80 6.40
N LYS A 60 9.11 -24.85 7.21
CA LYS A 60 7.99 -25.75 7.58
C LYS A 60 7.09 -25.16 8.67
N ARG A 61 7.64 -24.26 9.50
CA ARG A 61 6.91 -23.56 10.58
C ARG A 61 7.37 -22.11 10.62
N CYS A 62 6.52 -21.15 10.27
CA CYS A 62 6.90 -19.74 10.10
C CYS A 62 7.63 -19.12 11.30
N ARG A 63 7.25 -19.52 12.52
CA ARG A 63 7.77 -18.98 13.80
C ARG A 63 9.20 -19.40 14.16
N LYS A 64 9.80 -20.36 13.46
CA LYS A 64 11.18 -20.81 13.73
C LYS A 64 11.94 -21.11 12.44
N ARG A 65 13.26 -21.13 12.53
CA ARG A 65 14.11 -21.72 11.48
C ARG A 65 13.88 -23.23 11.45
N ASN A 66 14.10 -23.83 10.29
CA ASN A 66 13.97 -25.28 10.13
C ASN A 66 14.92 -26.02 11.08
#